data_AF-A0A2K3KVL0-F1
#
_entry.id   AF-A0A2K3KVL0-F1
#
_cell.length_a   1.000
_cell.length_b   1.000
_cell.length_c   1.000
_cell.angle_alpha   90.00
_cell.angle_beta   90.00
_cell.angle_gamma   90.00
#
_symmetry.space_group_name_H-M   'P 1'
#
loop_
_entity.id
_entity.type
_entity.pdbx_description
1 polymer ?
#
loop_
_entity_poly.entity_id
_entity_poly.type
_entity_poly.pdbx_seq_one_letter_code
_entity_poly.pdbx_strand_id
1 'polypeptide(L)' 'IALRWIHEQGASPIVKSFNKERMRQNIEIFDWELKQEELDKINLIPQCRLLKAELFVSDNGPYKSLEELWDGDV' A
#
# COMPACT_ATOMS: atom_id res chain seq x y z
N ILE A 1 -12.69 0.23 -3.72
CA ILE A 1 -11.84 1.36 -4.19
C ILE A 1 -10.35 1.05 -4.02
N ALA A 2 -9.76 1.07 -2.82
CA ALA A 2 -8.30 0.88 -2.65
C ALA A 2 -7.72 -0.38 -3.32
N LEU A 3 -8.39 -1.54 -3.16
CA LEU A 3 -7.94 -2.79 -3.78
C LEU A 3 -8.04 -2.77 -5.31
N ARG A 4 -9.08 -2.13 -5.84
CA ARG A 4 -9.25 -1.90 -7.28
C ARG A 4 -8.13 -1.00 -7.81
N TRP A 5 -7.81 0.07 -7.09
CA TRP A 5 -6.72 0.97 -7.47
C TRP A 5 -5.38 0.22 -7.54
N ILE A 6 -5.03 -0.59 -6.52
CA ILE A 6 -3.80 -1.41 -6.52
C ILE A 6 -3.77 -2.35 -7.74
N HIS A 7 -4.91 -2.99 -8.05
CA HIS A 7 -5.04 -3.86 -9.21
C HIS A 7 -4.80 -3.11 -10.54
N GLU A 8 -5.37 -1.91 -10.70
CA GLU A 8 -5.17 -1.08 -11.90
C GLU A 8 -3.73 -0.53 -12.03
N GLN A 9 -2.98 -0.42 -10.93
CA GLN A 9 -1.54 -0.13 -10.98
C GLN A 9 -0.68 -1.34 -11.45
N GLY A 10 -1.31 -2.48 -11.78
CA GLY A 10 -0.62 -3.70 -12.20
C GLY A 10 -0.06 -4.54 -11.05
N ALA A 11 -0.44 -4.24 -9.80
CA ALA A 11 -0.03 -4.97 -8.61
C ALA A 11 -1.14 -5.89 -8.08
N SER A 12 -0.76 -6.93 -7.33
CA SER A 12 -1.71 -7.85 -6.68
C SER A 12 -1.86 -7.51 -5.19
N PRO A 13 -3.04 -7.04 -4.71
CA PRO A 13 -3.22 -6.71 -3.31
C PRO A 13 -3.30 -7.98 -2.45
N ILE A 14 -2.49 -8.05 -1.39
CA ILE A 14 -2.57 -9.12 -0.37
C ILE A 14 -3.35 -8.59 0.83
N VAL A 15 -4.60 -9.04 0.96
CA VAL A 15 -5.53 -8.56 1.99
C VAL A 15 -5.79 -9.59 3.07
N LYS A 16 -5.93 -9.12 4.31
CA LYS A 16 -6.22 -9.97 5.47
C LYS A 16 -7.54 -9.56 6.11
N SER A 17 -8.44 -10.52 6.30
CA SER A 17 -9.65 -10.34 7.10
C SER A 17 -10.10 -11.66 7.70
N PHE A 18 -10.70 -11.61 8.89
CA PHE A 18 -11.42 -12.75 9.48
C PHE A 18 -12.94 -12.61 9.37
N ASN A 19 -13.42 -11.49 8.80
CA ASN A 19 -14.84 -11.26 8.58
C ASN A 19 -15.20 -11.78 7.18
N LYS A 20 -16.08 -12.78 7.12
CA LYS A 20 -16.47 -13.45 5.87
C LYS A 20 -17.04 -12.49 4.83
N GLU A 21 -17.85 -11.53 5.25
CA GLU A 21 -18.46 -10.56 4.34
C GLU A 21 -17.38 -9.64 3.72
N ARG A 22 -16.42 -9.17 4.52
CA ARG A 22 -15.28 -8.41 3.97
C ARG A 22 -14.40 -9.24 3.05
N MET A 23 -14.21 -10.52 3.33
CA MET A 23 -13.45 -11.41 2.44
C MET A 23 -14.12 -11.53 1.07
N ARG A 24 -15.46 -11.67 1.04
CA ARG A 24 -16.23 -11.68 -0.20
C ARG A 24 -16.07 -10.36 -0.96
N GLN A 25 -16.35 -9.23 -0.29
CA GLN A 25 -16.24 -7.89 -0.88
C GLN A 25 -14.83 -7.58 -1.42
N ASN A 26 -13.77 -8.07 -0.77
CA ASN A 26 -12.41 -7.86 -1.22
C ASN A 26 -12.08 -8.54 -2.56
N ILE A 27 -12.83 -9.57 -2.96
CA ILE A 27 -12.67 -10.28 -4.24
C ILE A 27 -13.51 -9.63 -5.35
N GLU A 28 -14.55 -8.86 -4.99
CA GLU A 28 -15.51 -8.24 -5.92
C GLU A 28 -14.98 -6.92 -6.52
N ILE A 29 -13.75 -6.96 -7.03
CA ILE A 29 -13.04 -5.79 -7.59
C ILE A 29 -12.80 -5.89 -9.10
N PHE A 30 -13.20 -7.00 -9.74
CA PHE A 30 -12.84 -7.27 -11.14
C PHE A 30 -13.88 -6.79 -12.15
N ASP A 31 -15.16 -6.73 -11.77
CA ASP A 31 -16.27 -6.43 -12.69
C ASP A 31 -16.54 -4.93 -12.91
N TRP A 32 -15.67 -4.06 -12.41
CA TRP A 32 -15.79 -2.60 -12.53
C TRP A 32 -14.41 -1.94 -12.47
N GLU A 33 -14.31 -0.68 -12.91
CA GLU A 33 -13.07 0.09 -12.97
C GLU A 33 -13.25 1.48 -12.36
N LEU A 34 -12.14 2.11 -11.96
CA LEU A 34 -12.15 3.50 -11.49
C LEU A 34 -12.22 4.46 -12.67
N LYS A 35 -12.96 5.55 -12.49
CA LYS A 35 -12.99 6.64 -13.47
C LYS A 35 -11.73 7.49 -13.35
N GLN A 36 -11.36 8.16 -14.44
CA GLN A 36 -10.21 9.07 -14.46
C GLN A 36 -10.29 10.13 -13.34
N GLU A 37 -11.46 10.72 -13.09
CA GLU A 37 -11.64 11.70 -12.01
C GLU A 37 -11.36 11.13 -10.61
N GLU A 38 -11.64 9.84 -10.39
CA GLU A 38 -11.34 9.16 -9.12
C GLU A 38 -9.83 8.92 -8.99
N LEU A 39 -9.17 8.53 -10.08
CA LEU A 39 -7.71 8.38 -10.14
C LEU A 39 -7.01 9.72 -9.88
N ASP A 40 -7.49 10.80 -10.48
CA ASP A 40 -6.95 12.15 -10.29
C ASP A 40 -7.03 12.56 -8.81
N LYS A 41 -8.14 12.24 -8.13
CA LYS A 41 -8.29 12.49 -6.68
C LYS A 41 -7.34 11.63 -5.84
N ILE A 42 -7.13 10.36 -6.20
CA ILE A 42 -6.20 9.47 -5.50
C ILE A 42 -4.75 9.98 -5.65
N ASN A 43 -4.38 10.50 -6.81
CA ASN A 43 -3.04 11.06 -7.05
C ASN A 43 -2.72 12.31 -6.20
N LEU A 44 -3.73 12.96 -5.63
CA LEU A 44 -3.54 14.10 -4.71
C LEU A 44 -3.33 13.68 -3.25
N ILE A 45 -3.43 12.37 -2.94
CA ILE A 45 -3.21 11.89 -1.58
C ILE A 45 -1.73 12.05 -1.21
N PRO A 46 -1.40 12.75 -0.09
CA PRO A 46 -0.02 12.84 0.38
C PRO A 46 0.57 11.45 0.64
N GLN A 47 1.76 11.22 0.10
CA GLN A 47 2.44 9.94 0.25
C GLN A 47 3.15 9.86 1.60
N CYS A 48 3.01 8.72 2.28
CA CYS A 48 3.76 8.40 3.47
C CYS A 48 3.93 6.88 3.62
N ARG A 49 5.10 6.44 4.06
CA ARG A 49 5.37 5.03 4.35
C ARG A 49 4.76 4.64 5.71
N LEU A 50 3.77 3.75 5.70
CA LEU A 50 3.10 3.28 6.93
C LEU A 50 4.05 2.47 7.83
N LEU A 51 4.72 1.46 7.25
CA LEU A 51 5.67 0.61 7.98
C LEU A 51 7.09 1.04 7.64
N LYS A 52 7.65 1.93 8.47
CA LYS A 52 9.05 2.39 8.33
C LYS A 52 10.07 1.32 8.69
N ALA A 53 9.64 0.27 9.39
CA ALA A 53 10.47 -0.87 9.81
C ALA A 53 11.68 -0.48 10.70
N GLU A 54 11.45 0.48 11.61
CA GLU A 54 12.42 0.97 12.62
C GLU A 54 13.05 -0.15 13.45
N LEU A 55 12.36 -1.30 13.59
CA LEU A 55 12.86 -2.49 14.27
C LEU A 55 14.15 -3.06 13.64
N PHE A 56 14.46 -2.72 12.39
CA PHE A 56 15.70 -3.12 11.70
C PHE A 56 16.81 -2.06 11.77
N VAL A 57 16.56 -0.92 12.40
CA VAL A 57 17.51 0.19 12.53
C VAL A 57 18.14 0.17 13.92
N SER A 58 19.47 0.16 13.98
CA SER A 58 20.19 0.29 15.25
C SER A 58 21.65 0.67 15.05
N ASP A 59 22.25 1.30 16.07
CA ASP A 59 23.66 1.73 16.04
C ASP A 59 24.64 0.58 15.79
N ASN A 60 24.29 -0.64 16.17
CA ASN A 60 25.11 -1.84 15.96
C ASN A 60 24.63 -2.72 14.80
N GLY A 61 23.52 -2.36 14.15
CA GLY A 61 22.90 -3.12 13.05
C GLY A 61 23.44 -2.76 11.67
N PRO A 62 22.95 -3.44 10.62
CA PRO A 62 23.36 -3.16 9.24
C PRO A 62 22.88 -1.78 8.73
N TYR A 63 21.81 -1.23 9.31
CA TYR A 63 21.26 0.09 8.97
C TYR A 63 21.25 0.98 10.20
N LYS A 64 21.82 2.18 10.09
CA LYS A 64 21.95 3.17 11.17
C LYS A 64 20.82 4.20 11.17
N SER A 65 20.11 4.35 10.05
CA SER A 65 18.95 5.22 9.95
C SER A 65 17.89 4.66 8.98
N LEU A 66 16.73 5.30 8.93
CA LEU A 66 15.68 4.95 7.97
C LEU A 66 16.06 5.30 6.53
N GLU A 67 16.82 6.38 6.35
CA GLU A 67 17.36 6.78 5.06
C GLU A 67 18.29 5.70 4.49
N GLU A 68 19.15 5.11 5.33
CA GLU A 68 19.99 3.99 4.92
C GLU A 68 19.18 2.72 4.63
N LEU A 69 18.14 2.44 5.42
CA LEU A 69 17.28 1.27 5.22
C LEU A 69 16.49 1.32 3.91
N TRP A 70 16.06 2.52 3.52
CA TRP A 70 15.19 2.73 2.36
C TRP A 70 15.89 3.42 1.17
N ASP A 71 17.22 3.51 1.16
CA ASP A 71 18.00 4.16 0.11
C ASP A 71 17.51 5.60 -0.22
N GLY A 72 17.08 6.34 0.80
CA GLY A 72 16.54 7.69 0.68
C GLY A 72 15.06 7.79 0.30
N ASP A 73 14.37 6.67 0.05
CA ASP A 73 12.91 6.61 -0.18
C ASP A 73 12.14 6.53 1.16
N VAL A 74 12.31 7.56 2.00
CA VAL A 74 11.73 7.63 3.36
C VAL A 74 10.32 8.19 3.37
#